data_AF-A0A2S2PC13-F1
#
_entry.id   AF-A0A2S2PC13-F1
#
_cell.length_a   1.000
_cell.length_b   1.000
_cell.length_c   1.000
_cell.angle_alpha   90.00
_cell.angle_beta   90.00
_cell.angle_gamma   90.00
#
_symmetry.space_group_name_H-M   'P 1'
#
loop_
_entity.id
_entity.type
_entity.pdbx_description
1 polymer ?
#
loop_
_entity_poly.entity_id
_entity_poly.type
_entity_poly.pdbx_seq_one_letter_code
_entity_poly.pdbx_strand_id
1 'polypeptide(L)'
;MHMDQIAKDVGVDLHTESLLLRAEQLAKLEYDKNIDKSALVYQLQRRVRTLRDQLQRRDLHLDLLRKKISVQDESTKIRSLLETERDEANIRAKKLQKQLDKAQLQLTECRAQIRDLKLQLSDAGDCKLTSLERAKKIDDLEKRLVESEMLRMRFSRKVTVLKEQLKSTSDSHNQDKTLNEHTMRVLQDDLSSIKFQLSEVKRRECSLEDLRRTVISLLALDSSCTDYEITSKITKLVAAHREFSILSKRYDDPLPSYVHLPPPSESSDPLTVDDFEILNNAYNKRPQRKT
;
A
#
# COMPACT_ATOMS: atom_id res chain seq x y z
N MET A 1 119.27 110.94 -113.46
CA MET A 1 117.90 111.12 -114.02
C MET A 1 117.29 109.80 -114.51
N HIS A 2 117.78 109.12 -115.55
CA HIS A 2 117.12 107.87 -116.00
C HIS A 2 117.21 106.73 -114.96
N MET A 3 118.35 106.61 -114.25
CA MET A 3 118.58 105.59 -113.21
C MET A 3 117.78 105.82 -111.93
N ASP A 4 117.55 107.08 -111.52
CA ASP A 4 116.78 107.40 -110.30
C ASP A 4 115.31 107.02 -110.44
N GLN A 5 114.76 107.19 -111.65
CA GLN A 5 113.40 106.79 -111.97
C GLN A 5 113.28 105.25 -111.94
N ILE A 6 114.22 104.54 -112.56
CA ILE A 6 114.28 103.07 -112.51
C ILE A 6 114.44 102.56 -111.07
N ALA A 7 115.30 103.17 -110.26
CA ALA A 7 115.48 102.78 -108.86
C ALA A 7 114.21 103.03 -108.01
N LYS A 8 113.44 104.08 -108.33
CA LYS A 8 112.18 104.39 -107.67
C LYS A 8 111.06 103.43 -108.08
N ASP A 9 110.95 103.12 -109.37
CA ASP A 9 109.95 102.20 -109.91
C ASP A 9 110.24 100.76 -109.42
N VAL A 10 111.50 100.29 -109.49
CA VAL A 10 111.94 99.02 -108.89
C VAL A 10 111.74 99.00 -107.37
N GLY A 11 111.92 100.13 -106.68
CA GLY A 11 111.63 100.25 -105.25
C GLY A 11 110.14 100.15 -104.91
N VAL A 12 109.26 100.66 -105.79
CA VAL A 12 107.81 100.51 -105.67
C VAL A 12 107.37 99.09 -105.99
N ASP A 13 107.94 98.44 -107.01
CA ASP A 13 107.67 97.04 -107.36
C ASP A 13 108.09 96.10 -106.22
N LEU A 14 109.31 96.23 -105.69
CA LEU A 14 109.78 95.44 -104.54
C LEU A 14 108.95 95.68 -103.26
N HIS A 15 108.48 96.91 -103.04
CA HIS A 15 107.57 97.20 -101.92
C HIS A 15 106.19 96.56 -102.12
N THR A 16 105.68 96.58 -103.35
CA THR A 16 104.40 95.96 -103.74
C THR A 16 104.48 94.44 -103.64
N GLU A 17 105.56 93.82 -104.10
CA GLU A 17 105.85 92.40 -103.96
C GLU A 17 105.99 91.99 -102.48
N SER A 18 106.65 92.81 -101.65
CA SER A 18 106.74 92.60 -100.20
C SER A 18 105.36 92.69 -99.51
N LEU A 19 104.50 93.62 -99.92
CA LEU A 19 103.12 93.75 -99.43
C LEU A 19 102.25 92.56 -99.86
N LEU A 20 102.38 92.10 -101.10
CA LEU A 20 101.69 90.92 -101.62
C LEU A 20 102.10 89.66 -100.87
N LEU A 21 103.41 89.42 -100.73
CA LEU A 21 103.94 88.29 -99.95
C LEU A 21 103.42 88.29 -98.50
N ARG A 22 103.34 89.47 -97.88
CA ARG A 22 102.78 89.62 -96.51
C ARG A 22 101.27 89.38 -96.48
N ALA A 23 100.53 89.81 -97.50
CA ALA A 23 99.10 89.54 -97.61
C ALA A 23 98.83 88.03 -97.81
N GLU A 24 99.63 87.34 -98.63
CA GLU A 24 99.58 85.89 -98.80
C GLU A 24 99.89 85.13 -97.51
N GLN A 25 100.93 85.56 -96.77
CA GLN A 25 101.27 84.98 -95.47
C GLN A 25 100.12 85.15 -94.46
N LEU A 26 99.50 86.33 -94.39
CA LEU A 26 98.34 86.58 -93.52
C LEU A 26 97.11 85.78 -93.96
N ALA A 27 96.85 85.68 -95.27
CA ALA A 27 95.75 84.89 -95.80
C ALA A 27 95.92 83.40 -95.48
N LYS A 28 97.15 82.87 -95.59
CA LYS A 28 97.48 81.50 -95.20
C LYS A 28 97.29 81.27 -93.70
N LEU A 29 97.78 82.18 -92.85
CA LEU A 29 97.61 82.08 -91.40
C LEU A 29 96.14 82.11 -90.97
N GLU A 30 95.29 82.95 -91.57
CA GLU A 30 93.85 82.92 -91.30
C GLU A 30 93.16 81.69 -91.90
N TYR A 31 93.62 81.16 -93.04
CA TYR A 31 93.11 79.92 -93.62
C TYR A 31 93.40 78.70 -92.74
N ASP A 32 94.66 78.53 -92.30
CA ASP A 32 95.07 77.43 -91.41
C ASP A 32 94.32 77.52 -90.06
N LYS A 33 94.22 78.72 -89.49
CA LYS A 33 93.41 79.02 -88.29
C LYS A 33 91.90 78.77 -88.49
N ASN A 34 91.39 78.92 -89.71
CA ASN A 34 90.00 78.59 -90.05
C ASN A 34 89.78 77.08 -90.18
N ILE A 35 90.78 76.33 -90.67
CA ILE A 35 90.78 74.85 -90.61
C ILE A 35 90.76 74.38 -89.16
N ASP A 36 91.64 74.90 -88.30
CA ASP A 36 91.70 74.53 -86.88
C ASP A 36 90.38 74.80 -86.14
N LYS A 37 89.79 75.99 -86.36
CA LYS A 37 88.46 76.33 -85.85
C LYS A 37 87.40 75.34 -86.35
N SER A 38 87.43 74.98 -87.63
CA SER A 38 86.47 74.04 -88.23
C SER A 38 86.62 72.64 -87.64
N ALA A 39 87.85 72.17 -87.42
CA ALA A 39 88.14 70.91 -86.76
C ALA A 39 87.67 70.91 -85.29
N LEU A 40 87.92 71.99 -84.55
CA LEU A 40 87.44 72.16 -83.18
C LEU A 40 85.91 72.19 -83.09
N VAL A 41 85.25 72.94 -83.99
CA VAL A 41 83.77 72.96 -84.08
C VAL A 41 83.23 71.56 -84.35
N TYR A 42 83.84 70.80 -85.26
CA TYR A 42 83.42 69.42 -85.54
C TYR A 42 83.62 68.50 -84.32
N GLN A 43 84.75 68.60 -83.61
CA GLN A 43 85.00 67.85 -82.37
C GLN A 43 83.97 68.20 -81.28
N LEU A 44 83.66 69.49 -81.09
CA LEU A 44 82.65 69.95 -80.14
C LEU A 44 81.24 69.47 -80.53
N GLN A 45 80.86 69.54 -81.82
CA GLN A 45 79.60 69.00 -82.31
C GLN A 45 79.47 67.49 -82.05
N ARG A 46 80.53 66.72 -82.32
CA ARG A 46 80.58 65.28 -82.00
C ARG A 46 80.44 65.04 -80.49
N ARG A 47 81.14 65.82 -79.65
CA ARG A 47 81.06 65.73 -78.20
C ARG A 47 79.66 66.04 -77.67
N VAL A 48 79.00 67.07 -78.20
CA VAL A 48 77.61 67.43 -77.87
C VAL A 48 76.64 66.31 -78.25
N ARG A 49 76.80 65.67 -79.41
CA ARG A 49 75.99 64.49 -79.80
C ARG A 49 76.18 63.34 -78.80
N THR A 50 77.42 62.95 -78.51
CA THR A 50 77.70 61.88 -77.53
C THR A 50 77.15 62.19 -76.13
N LEU A 51 77.22 63.44 -75.67
CA LEU A 51 76.66 63.83 -74.37
C LEU A 51 75.12 63.79 -74.36
N ARG A 52 74.45 64.17 -75.47
CA ARG A 52 72.99 64.01 -75.62
C ARG A 52 72.57 62.55 -75.59
N ASP A 53 73.26 61.68 -76.32
CA ASP A 53 72.99 60.23 -76.32
C ASP A 53 73.20 59.63 -74.92
N GLN A 54 74.22 60.08 -74.19
CA GLN A 54 74.47 59.65 -72.80
C GLN A 54 73.38 60.14 -71.85
N LEU A 55 72.92 61.39 -71.98
CA LEU A 55 71.82 61.95 -71.18
C LEU A 55 70.53 61.16 -71.42
N GLN A 56 70.12 60.96 -72.68
CA GLN A 56 68.92 60.21 -73.03
C GLN A 56 68.94 58.76 -72.51
N ARG A 57 70.10 58.10 -72.50
CA ARG A 57 70.28 56.77 -71.88
C ARG A 57 70.13 56.81 -70.35
N ARG A 58 70.58 57.88 -69.69
CA ARG A 58 70.42 58.08 -68.24
C ARG A 58 68.97 58.37 -67.88
N ASP A 59 68.27 59.20 -68.65
CA ASP A 59 66.85 59.50 -68.45
C ASP A 59 65.99 58.23 -68.56
N LEU A 60 66.19 57.43 -69.62
CA LEU A 60 65.52 56.13 -69.78
C LEU A 60 65.83 55.18 -68.61
N HIS A 61 67.08 55.17 -68.11
CA HIS A 61 67.45 54.35 -66.96
C HIS A 61 66.77 54.82 -65.67
N LEU A 62 66.66 56.13 -65.44
CA LEU A 62 65.94 56.70 -64.30
C LEU A 62 64.45 56.36 -64.35
N ASP A 63 63.82 56.43 -65.52
CA ASP A 63 62.40 56.07 -65.68
C ASP A 63 62.14 54.58 -65.47
N LEU A 64 63.06 53.71 -65.90
CA LEU A 64 63.00 52.27 -65.59
C LEU A 64 63.18 52.00 -64.09
N LEU A 65 64.06 52.74 -63.40
CA LEU A 65 64.23 52.63 -61.95
C LEU A 65 62.99 53.12 -61.20
N ARG A 66 62.41 54.27 -61.59
CA ARG A 66 61.15 54.81 -61.02
C ARG A 66 60.01 53.79 -61.16
N LYS A 67 59.84 53.19 -62.34
CA LYS A 67 58.84 52.13 -62.59
C LYS A 67 59.09 50.90 -61.71
N LYS A 68 60.35 50.45 -61.57
CA LYS A 68 60.71 49.32 -60.70
C LYS A 68 60.37 49.60 -59.23
N ILE A 69 60.64 50.81 -58.74
CA ILE A 69 60.29 51.23 -57.38
C ILE A 69 58.77 51.23 -57.19
N SER A 70 57.98 51.82 -58.11
CA SER A 70 56.51 51.80 -58.04
C SER A 70 55.95 50.38 -57.93
N VAL A 71 56.40 49.48 -58.82
CA VAL A 71 55.97 48.06 -58.80
C VAL A 71 56.40 47.36 -57.50
N GLN A 72 57.58 47.68 -56.96
CA GLN A 72 58.04 47.13 -55.68
C GLN A 72 57.18 47.64 -54.50
N ASP A 73 56.81 48.92 -54.49
CA ASP A 73 55.96 49.54 -53.46
C ASP A 73 54.49 49.09 -53.54
N GLU A 74 53.97 48.83 -54.73
CA GLU A 74 52.66 48.19 -54.93
C GLU A 74 52.72 46.73 -54.43
N SER A 75 53.79 46.02 -54.75
CA SER A 75 54.00 44.63 -54.35
C SER A 75 54.18 44.46 -52.82
N THR A 76 54.80 45.41 -52.12
CA THR A 76 54.86 45.41 -50.64
C THR A 76 53.50 45.70 -50.01
N LYS A 77 52.74 46.67 -50.54
CA LYS A 77 51.37 46.96 -50.08
C LYS A 77 50.45 45.75 -50.23
N ILE A 78 50.46 45.09 -51.39
CA ILE A 78 49.66 43.88 -51.64
C ILE A 78 50.06 42.74 -50.69
N ARG A 79 51.36 42.50 -50.47
CA ARG A 79 51.82 41.49 -49.49
C ARG A 79 51.31 41.79 -48.08
N SER A 80 51.36 43.05 -47.65
CA SER A 80 50.89 43.47 -46.32
C SER A 80 49.38 43.23 -46.15
N LEU A 81 48.57 43.56 -47.17
CA LEU A 81 47.13 43.30 -47.16
C LEU A 81 46.82 41.79 -47.05
N LEU A 82 47.45 40.97 -47.91
CA LEU A 82 47.27 39.51 -47.89
C LEU A 82 47.70 38.88 -46.55
N GLU A 83 48.75 39.41 -45.90
CA GLU A 83 49.15 38.99 -44.56
C GLU A 83 48.08 39.32 -43.51
N THR A 84 47.49 40.52 -43.54
CA THR A 84 46.39 40.87 -42.63
C THR A 84 45.14 40.01 -42.86
N GLU A 85 44.75 39.76 -44.11
CA GLU A 85 43.61 38.90 -44.45
C GLU A 85 43.83 37.44 -44.00
N ARG A 86 45.05 36.91 -44.18
CA ARG A 86 45.47 35.59 -43.68
C ARG A 86 45.33 35.50 -42.17
N ASP A 87 45.78 36.52 -41.45
CA ASP A 87 45.77 36.51 -39.98
C ASP A 87 44.35 36.66 -39.42
N GLU A 88 43.50 37.47 -40.04
CA GLU A 88 42.07 37.48 -39.74
C GLU A 88 41.39 36.13 -40.00
N ALA A 89 41.67 35.50 -41.15
CA ALA A 89 41.13 34.19 -41.49
C ALA A 89 41.57 33.12 -40.47
N ASN A 90 42.84 33.14 -40.04
CA ASN A 90 43.37 32.28 -38.99
C ASN A 90 42.68 32.52 -37.63
N ILE A 91 42.40 33.78 -37.27
CA ILE A 91 41.66 34.11 -36.03
C ILE A 91 40.20 33.61 -36.13
N ARG A 92 39.54 33.79 -37.27
CA ARG A 92 38.17 33.27 -37.52
C ARG A 92 38.14 31.74 -37.42
N ALA A 93 39.08 31.04 -38.06
CA ALA A 93 39.21 29.59 -37.98
C ALA A 93 39.42 29.09 -36.54
N LYS A 94 40.33 29.71 -35.78
CA LYS A 94 40.57 29.37 -34.36
C LYS A 94 39.34 29.61 -33.47
N LYS A 95 38.52 30.63 -33.76
CA LYS A 95 37.24 30.87 -33.05
C LYS A 95 36.21 29.78 -33.37
N LEU A 96 36.06 29.42 -34.64
CA LEU A 96 35.14 28.36 -35.08
C LEU A 96 35.54 26.99 -34.52
N GLN A 97 36.84 26.67 -34.48
CA GLN A 97 37.33 25.42 -33.89
C GLN A 97 36.90 25.31 -32.41
N LYS A 98 37.13 26.36 -31.60
CA LYS A 98 36.70 26.37 -30.19
C LYS A 98 35.17 26.22 -30.01
N GLN A 99 34.38 26.73 -30.96
CA GLN A 99 32.92 26.53 -30.95
C GLN A 99 32.56 25.08 -31.31
N LEU A 100 33.25 24.47 -32.28
CA LEU A 100 33.10 23.07 -32.64
C LEU A 100 33.46 22.15 -31.46
N ASP A 101 34.58 22.40 -30.79
CA ASP A 101 35.03 21.64 -29.62
C ASP A 101 33.98 21.69 -28.50
N LYS A 102 33.43 22.89 -28.22
CA LYS A 102 32.36 23.07 -27.23
C LYS A 102 31.07 22.34 -27.62
N ALA A 103 30.65 22.42 -28.88
CA ALA A 103 29.45 21.74 -29.37
C ALA A 103 29.62 20.20 -29.35
N GLN A 104 30.83 19.70 -29.65
CA GLN A 104 31.16 18.27 -29.54
C GLN A 104 31.08 17.79 -28.08
N LEU A 105 31.62 18.54 -27.12
CA LEU A 105 31.51 18.23 -25.70
C LEU A 105 30.05 18.13 -25.26
N GLN A 106 29.24 19.16 -25.55
CA GLN A 106 27.80 19.17 -25.23
C GLN A 106 27.05 17.98 -25.87
N LEU A 107 27.39 17.63 -27.12
CA LEU A 107 26.83 16.46 -27.79
C LEU A 107 27.22 15.14 -27.08
N THR A 108 28.44 15.02 -26.56
CA THR A 108 28.84 13.84 -25.78
C THR A 108 28.15 13.76 -24.41
N GLU A 109 27.96 14.90 -23.74
CA GLU A 109 27.22 15.01 -22.47
C GLU A 109 25.75 14.63 -22.65
N CYS A 110 25.05 15.19 -23.64
CA CYS A 110 23.67 14.81 -23.94
C CYS A 110 23.53 13.33 -24.33
N ARG A 111 24.51 12.77 -25.07
CA ARG A 111 24.55 11.32 -25.37
C ARG A 111 24.78 10.47 -24.13
N ALA A 112 25.47 10.96 -23.10
CA ALA A 112 25.60 10.28 -21.82
C ALA A 112 24.27 10.32 -21.05
N GLN A 113 23.69 11.50 -20.88
CA GLN A 113 22.38 11.68 -20.22
C GLN A 113 21.28 10.82 -20.86
N ILE A 114 21.24 10.70 -22.19
CA ILE A 114 20.29 9.82 -22.90
C ILE A 114 20.52 8.33 -22.57
N ARG A 115 21.77 7.88 -22.36
CA ARG A 115 22.06 6.50 -21.93
C ARG A 115 21.62 6.28 -20.49
N ASP A 116 21.89 7.23 -19.60
CA ASP A 116 21.57 7.13 -18.19
C ASP A 116 20.04 7.15 -17.96
N LEU A 117 19.31 8.00 -18.68
CA LEU A 117 17.84 8.00 -18.67
C LEU A 117 17.23 6.72 -19.24
N LYS A 118 17.86 6.09 -20.24
CA LYS A 118 17.42 4.78 -20.76
C LYS A 118 17.62 3.66 -19.73
N LEU A 119 18.72 3.70 -18.97
CA LEU A 119 18.95 2.75 -17.88
C LEU A 119 17.90 2.93 -16.78
N GLN A 120 17.69 4.17 -16.29
CA GLN A 120 16.66 4.47 -15.29
C GLN A 120 15.25 4.06 -15.74
N LEU A 121 14.93 4.19 -17.03
CA LEU A 121 13.65 3.75 -17.58
C LEU A 121 13.50 2.21 -17.56
N SER A 122 14.60 1.48 -17.76
CA SER A 122 14.63 0.01 -17.61
C SER A 122 14.40 -0.38 -16.15
N ASP A 123 15.18 0.20 -15.23
CA ASP A 123 15.10 -0.08 -13.79
C ASP A 123 13.70 0.24 -13.23
N ALA A 124 13.08 1.33 -13.68
CA ALA A 124 11.70 1.69 -13.35
C ALA A 124 10.68 0.68 -13.91
N GLY A 125 10.95 0.08 -15.07
CA GLY A 125 10.19 -1.03 -15.64
C GLY A 125 10.21 -2.26 -14.75
N ASP A 126 11.38 -2.65 -14.26
CA ASP A 126 11.56 -3.81 -13.38
C ASP A 126 10.95 -3.58 -11.99
N CYS A 127 11.06 -2.35 -11.46
CA CYS A 127 10.36 -1.93 -10.24
C CYS A 127 8.83 -2.00 -10.40
N LYS A 128 8.30 -1.64 -11.58
CA LYS A 128 6.88 -1.77 -11.89
C LYS A 128 6.45 -3.23 -12.02
N LEU A 129 7.25 -4.09 -12.65
CA LEU A 129 6.99 -5.52 -12.78
C LEU A 129 6.89 -6.19 -11.41
N THR A 130 7.89 -6.01 -10.55
CA THR A 130 7.92 -6.56 -9.19
C THR A 130 6.79 -6.00 -8.31
N SER A 131 6.38 -4.75 -8.50
CA SER A 131 5.20 -4.17 -7.84
C SER A 131 3.90 -4.87 -8.25
N LEU A 132 3.72 -5.16 -9.55
CA LEU A 132 2.55 -5.89 -10.06
C LEU A 132 2.51 -7.36 -9.60
N GLU A 133 3.67 -8.01 -9.48
CA GLU A 133 3.77 -9.37 -8.91
C GLU A 133 3.39 -9.39 -7.43
N ARG A 134 3.83 -8.39 -6.65
CA ARG A 134 3.43 -8.22 -5.26
C ARG A 134 1.93 -7.96 -5.12
N ALA A 135 1.34 -7.13 -5.98
CA ALA A 135 -0.10 -6.88 -5.99
C ALA A 135 -0.90 -8.17 -6.24
N LYS A 136 -0.58 -8.93 -7.28
CA LYS A 136 -1.18 -10.26 -7.53
C LYS A 136 -1.05 -11.20 -6.32
N LYS A 137 0.09 -11.17 -5.64
CA LYS A 137 0.31 -12.00 -4.46
C LYS A 137 -0.54 -11.58 -3.26
N ILE A 138 -0.85 -10.29 -3.12
CA ILE A 138 -1.80 -9.76 -2.13
C ILE A 138 -3.21 -10.25 -2.47
N ASP A 139 -3.68 -10.11 -3.72
CA ASP A 139 -5.00 -10.59 -4.15
C ASP A 139 -5.21 -12.09 -3.83
N ASP A 140 -4.18 -12.91 -4.04
CA ASP A 140 -4.19 -14.35 -3.74
C ASP A 140 -4.05 -14.69 -2.24
N LEU A 141 -3.57 -13.76 -1.42
CA LEU A 141 -3.61 -13.86 0.04
C LEU A 141 -4.98 -13.45 0.59
N GLU A 142 -5.58 -12.38 0.04
CA GLU A 142 -6.90 -11.89 0.42
C GLU A 142 -8.00 -12.92 0.13
N LYS A 143 -8.00 -13.56 -1.05
CA LYS A 143 -8.93 -14.66 -1.37
C LYS A 143 -8.87 -15.79 -0.33
N ARG A 144 -7.66 -16.24 0.01
CA ARG A 144 -7.44 -17.31 1.01
C ARG A 144 -7.79 -16.86 2.44
N LEU A 145 -7.64 -15.58 2.77
CA LEU A 145 -8.10 -15.02 4.03
C LEU A 145 -9.63 -15.09 4.12
N VAL A 146 -10.34 -14.64 3.08
CA VAL A 146 -11.82 -14.70 3.01
C VAL A 146 -12.33 -16.13 3.12
N GLU A 147 -11.73 -17.08 2.39
CA GLU A 147 -12.06 -18.51 2.48
C GLU A 147 -11.88 -19.05 3.92
N SER A 148 -10.77 -18.72 4.56
CA SER A 148 -10.46 -19.10 5.95
C SER A 148 -11.46 -18.50 6.95
N GLU A 149 -11.83 -17.22 6.78
CA GLU A 149 -12.83 -16.55 7.61
C GLU A 149 -14.23 -17.14 7.44
N MET A 150 -14.63 -17.47 6.21
CA MET A 150 -15.88 -18.18 5.93
C MET A 150 -15.91 -19.54 6.62
N LEU A 151 -14.81 -20.29 6.58
CA LEU A 151 -14.69 -21.59 7.24
C LEU A 151 -14.71 -21.46 8.77
N ARG A 152 -14.00 -20.48 9.33
CA ARG A 152 -14.03 -20.11 10.76
C ARG A 152 -15.44 -19.76 11.23
N MET A 153 -16.19 -18.97 10.45
CA MET A 153 -17.59 -18.64 10.76
C MET A 153 -18.50 -19.89 10.74
N ARG A 154 -18.33 -20.78 9.76
CA ARG A 154 -19.08 -22.05 9.69
C ARG A 154 -18.82 -22.94 10.91
N PHE A 155 -17.56 -23.13 11.29
CA PHE A 155 -17.22 -23.93 12.47
C PHE A 155 -17.65 -23.27 13.78
N SER A 156 -17.52 -21.94 13.92
CA SER A 156 -18.01 -21.20 15.09
C SER A 156 -19.51 -21.42 15.30
N ARG A 157 -20.34 -21.29 14.26
CA ARG A 157 -21.78 -21.60 14.31
C ARG A 157 -22.05 -23.05 14.72
N LYS A 158 -21.32 -24.01 14.12
CA LYS A 158 -21.47 -25.43 14.47
C LYS A 158 -21.13 -25.71 15.94
N VAL A 159 -20.10 -25.07 16.49
CA VAL A 159 -19.73 -25.16 17.91
C VAL A 159 -20.83 -24.58 18.81
N THR A 160 -21.43 -23.44 18.46
CA THR A 160 -22.56 -22.89 19.22
C THR A 160 -23.75 -23.85 19.26
N VAL A 161 -24.17 -24.38 18.11
CA VAL A 161 -25.29 -25.35 18.03
C VAL A 161 -24.99 -26.61 18.85
N LEU A 162 -23.77 -27.16 18.78
CA LEU A 162 -23.39 -28.33 19.56
C LEU A 162 -23.36 -28.05 21.08
N LYS A 163 -22.97 -26.83 21.50
CA LYS A 163 -23.03 -26.41 22.91
C LYS A 163 -24.48 -26.29 23.40
N GLU A 164 -25.37 -25.73 22.60
CA GLU A 164 -26.80 -25.62 22.91
C GLU A 164 -27.47 -27.00 23.00
N GLN A 165 -27.17 -27.90 22.06
CA GLN A 165 -27.64 -29.29 22.08
C GLN A 165 -27.13 -30.04 23.31
N LEU A 166 -25.84 -29.92 23.65
CA LEU A 166 -25.27 -30.54 24.86
C LEU A 166 -25.93 -30.02 26.13
N LYS A 167 -26.16 -28.69 26.22
CA LYS A 167 -26.87 -28.09 27.35
C LYS A 167 -28.29 -28.62 27.47
N SER A 168 -29.06 -28.61 26.38
CA SER A 168 -30.45 -29.11 26.34
C SER A 168 -30.54 -30.58 26.79
N THR A 169 -29.63 -31.43 26.30
CA THR A 169 -29.55 -32.85 26.72
C THR A 169 -29.21 -32.98 28.20
N SER A 170 -28.28 -32.16 28.72
CA SER A 170 -27.92 -32.16 30.14
C SER A 170 -29.06 -31.68 31.03
N ASP A 171 -29.78 -30.64 30.62
CA ASP A 171 -30.91 -30.07 31.36
C ASP A 171 -32.07 -31.09 31.41
N SER A 172 -32.38 -31.76 30.29
CA SER A 172 -33.37 -32.86 30.22
C SER A 172 -32.95 -34.04 31.12
N HIS A 173 -31.70 -34.50 31.03
CA HIS A 173 -31.22 -35.61 31.84
C HIS A 173 -31.28 -35.30 33.36
N ASN A 174 -30.93 -34.06 33.75
CA ASN A 174 -31.06 -33.61 35.13
C ASN A 174 -32.54 -33.57 35.56
N GLN A 175 -33.44 -33.09 34.71
CA GLN A 175 -34.88 -33.08 34.99
C GLN A 175 -35.41 -34.51 35.20
N ASP A 176 -35.14 -35.43 34.26
CA ASP A 176 -35.53 -36.84 34.36
C ASP A 176 -34.97 -37.50 35.62
N LYS A 177 -33.71 -37.22 35.96
CA LYS A 177 -33.08 -37.69 37.21
C LYS A 177 -33.81 -37.18 38.44
N THR A 178 -34.11 -35.87 38.54
CA THR A 178 -34.83 -35.31 39.70
C THR A 178 -36.25 -35.85 39.84
N LEU A 179 -36.93 -36.11 38.71
CA LEU A 179 -38.27 -36.70 38.70
C LEU A 179 -38.21 -38.17 39.16
N ASN A 180 -37.28 -38.96 38.62
CA ASN A 180 -37.07 -40.35 39.06
C ASN A 180 -36.67 -40.45 40.54
N GLU A 181 -35.80 -39.56 41.03
CA GLU A 181 -35.46 -39.50 42.46
C GLU A 181 -36.66 -39.15 43.34
N HIS A 182 -37.57 -38.29 42.87
CA HIS A 182 -38.80 -37.97 43.58
C HIS A 182 -39.78 -39.15 43.59
N THR A 183 -40.02 -39.79 42.44
CA THR A 183 -40.86 -41.01 42.35
C THR A 183 -40.30 -42.14 43.20
N MET A 184 -38.97 -42.35 43.20
CA MET A 184 -38.32 -43.33 44.08
C MET A 184 -38.53 -43.03 45.56
N ARG A 185 -38.49 -41.75 45.98
CA ARG A 185 -38.78 -41.35 47.37
C ARG A 185 -40.24 -41.64 47.74
N VAL A 186 -41.21 -41.25 46.90
CA VAL A 186 -42.63 -41.55 47.14
C VAL A 186 -42.88 -43.06 47.27
N LEU A 187 -42.31 -43.88 46.37
CA LEU A 187 -42.42 -45.33 46.45
C LEU A 187 -41.73 -45.93 47.69
N GLN A 188 -40.66 -45.31 48.20
CA GLN A 188 -40.01 -45.71 49.45
C GLN A 188 -40.88 -45.36 50.68
N ASP A 189 -41.54 -44.21 50.67
CA ASP A 189 -42.45 -43.77 51.71
C ASP A 189 -43.72 -44.64 51.75
N ASP A 190 -44.33 -44.91 50.59
CA ASP A 190 -45.47 -45.83 50.43
C ASP A 190 -45.12 -47.25 50.89
N LEU A 191 -43.96 -47.79 50.47
CA LEU A 191 -43.49 -49.10 50.90
C LEU A 191 -43.27 -49.15 52.43
N SER A 192 -42.79 -48.07 53.03
CA SER A 192 -42.58 -47.96 54.47
C SER A 192 -43.90 -47.87 55.23
N SER A 193 -44.87 -47.11 54.71
CA SER A 193 -46.24 -47.02 55.21
C SER A 193 -46.95 -48.38 55.15
N ILE A 194 -46.87 -49.10 54.01
CA ILE A 194 -47.44 -50.45 53.86
C ILE A 194 -46.79 -51.44 54.83
N LYS A 195 -45.46 -51.41 55.01
CA LYS A 195 -44.76 -52.23 56.02
C LYS A 195 -45.26 -51.95 57.44
N PHE A 196 -45.45 -50.68 57.79
CA PHE A 196 -46.00 -50.29 59.09
C PHE A 196 -47.44 -50.79 59.27
N GLN A 197 -48.33 -50.53 58.30
CA GLN A 197 -49.72 -51.00 58.31
C GLN A 197 -49.82 -52.52 58.41
N LEU A 198 -48.98 -53.26 57.67
CA LEU A 198 -48.89 -54.72 57.75
C LEU A 198 -48.48 -55.19 59.14
N SER A 199 -47.53 -54.51 59.80
CA SER A 199 -47.13 -54.84 61.18
C SER A 199 -48.24 -54.54 62.21
N GLU A 200 -49.00 -53.47 62.01
CA GLU A 200 -50.17 -53.11 62.83
C GLU A 200 -51.33 -54.10 62.67
N VAL A 201 -51.60 -54.55 61.43
CA VAL A 201 -52.58 -55.62 61.14
C VAL A 201 -52.15 -56.92 61.81
N LYS A 202 -50.90 -57.34 61.63
CA LYS A 202 -50.35 -58.54 62.25
C LYS A 202 -50.42 -58.50 63.79
N ARG A 203 -50.17 -57.34 64.41
CA ARG A 203 -50.32 -57.19 65.87
C ARG A 203 -51.78 -57.36 66.31
N ARG A 204 -52.75 -56.76 65.59
CA ARG A 204 -54.18 -56.93 65.88
C ARG A 204 -54.63 -58.38 65.69
N GLU A 205 -54.17 -59.04 64.63
CA GLU A 205 -54.42 -60.46 64.35
C GLU A 205 -53.99 -61.34 65.53
N CYS A 206 -52.74 -61.20 66.01
CA CYS A 206 -52.28 -61.93 67.19
C CYS A 206 -53.13 -61.66 68.44
N SER A 207 -53.53 -60.42 68.71
CA SER A 207 -54.42 -60.12 69.85
C SER A 207 -55.83 -60.70 69.69
N LEU A 208 -56.36 -60.78 68.47
CA LEU A 208 -57.64 -61.44 68.19
C LEU A 208 -57.54 -62.97 68.34
N GLU A 209 -56.43 -63.57 67.92
CA GLU A 209 -56.15 -64.98 68.21
C GLU A 209 -56.05 -65.25 69.71
N ASP A 210 -55.36 -64.40 70.48
CA ASP A 210 -55.21 -64.55 71.92
C ASP A 210 -56.55 -64.41 72.66
N LEU A 211 -57.39 -63.44 72.23
CA LEU A 211 -58.75 -63.32 72.71
C LEU A 211 -59.57 -64.57 72.38
N ARG A 212 -59.49 -65.07 71.14
CA ARG A 212 -60.16 -66.31 70.70
C ARG A 212 -59.71 -67.52 71.53
N ARG A 213 -58.40 -67.68 71.75
CA ARG A 213 -57.82 -68.71 72.65
C ARG A 213 -58.40 -68.62 74.06
N THR A 214 -58.49 -67.41 74.62
CA THR A 214 -59.05 -67.17 75.96
C THR A 214 -60.55 -67.50 76.03
N VAL A 215 -61.33 -67.09 75.04
CA VAL A 215 -62.78 -67.34 74.97
C VAL A 215 -63.09 -68.83 74.79
N ILE A 216 -62.34 -69.55 73.95
CA ILE A 216 -62.45 -71.02 73.81
C ILE A 216 -62.22 -71.71 75.16
N SER A 217 -61.18 -71.29 75.89
CA SER A 217 -60.86 -71.83 77.22
C SER A 217 -61.97 -71.55 78.24
N LEU A 218 -62.48 -70.32 78.31
CA LEU A 218 -63.59 -69.93 79.21
C LEU A 218 -64.89 -70.69 78.94
N LEU A 219 -65.16 -71.04 77.68
CA LEU A 219 -66.39 -71.73 77.27
C LEU A 219 -66.28 -73.26 77.26
N ALA A 220 -65.11 -73.79 77.66
CA ALA A 220 -64.75 -75.21 77.56
C ALA A 220 -65.08 -75.79 76.17
N LEU A 221 -64.62 -75.11 75.12
CA LEU A 221 -64.73 -75.55 73.72
C LEU A 221 -63.41 -76.18 73.25
N ASP A 222 -63.48 -76.96 72.18
CA ASP A 222 -62.28 -77.48 71.52
C ASP A 222 -61.51 -76.33 70.84
N SER A 223 -60.18 -76.39 70.88
CA SER A 223 -59.26 -75.53 70.13
C SER A 223 -59.58 -75.37 68.63
N SER A 224 -60.18 -76.40 68.03
CA SER A 224 -60.54 -76.48 66.61
C SER A 224 -61.94 -75.94 66.27
N CYS A 225 -62.71 -75.48 67.26
CA CYS A 225 -64.09 -75.02 67.02
C CYS A 225 -64.19 -73.77 66.13
N THR A 226 -65.28 -73.66 65.38
CA THR A 226 -65.56 -72.54 64.48
C THR A 226 -66.05 -71.30 65.23
N ASP A 227 -65.86 -70.10 64.66
CA ASP A 227 -66.38 -68.84 65.25
C ASP A 227 -67.90 -68.86 65.46
N TYR A 228 -68.62 -69.61 64.61
CA TYR A 228 -70.05 -69.85 64.76
C TYR A 228 -70.39 -70.65 66.02
N GLU A 229 -69.62 -71.67 66.37
CA GLU A 229 -69.81 -72.45 67.59
C GLU A 229 -69.52 -71.64 68.86
N ILE A 230 -68.43 -70.86 68.84
CA ILE A 230 -68.10 -69.91 69.92
C ILE A 230 -69.27 -68.94 70.12
N THR A 231 -69.70 -68.30 69.03
CA THR A 231 -70.81 -67.32 69.04
C THR A 231 -72.10 -67.97 69.54
N SER A 232 -72.48 -69.15 69.02
CA SER A 232 -73.68 -69.89 69.46
C SER A 232 -73.65 -70.23 70.96
N LYS A 233 -72.47 -70.64 71.49
CA LYS A 233 -72.26 -70.93 72.91
C LYS A 233 -72.41 -69.67 73.77
N ILE A 234 -71.83 -68.54 73.36
CA ILE A 234 -71.98 -67.23 74.03
C ILE A 234 -73.43 -66.76 73.97
N THR A 235 -74.09 -66.79 72.82
CA THR A 235 -75.50 -66.36 72.68
C THR A 235 -76.42 -67.14 73.61
N LYS A 236 -76.22 -68.47 73.73
CA LYS A 236 -76.96 -69.31 74.69
C LYS A 236 -76.66 -68.93 76.14
N LEU A 237 -75.40 -68.66 76.48
CA LEU A 237 -74.99 -68.29 77.84
C LEU A 237 -75.50 -66.89 78.23
N VAL A 238 -75.51 -65.93 77.29
CA VAL A 238 -76.09 -64.60 77.46
C VAL A 238 -77.62 -64.66 77.54
N ALA A 239 -78.29 -65.51 76.74
CA ALA A 239 -79.72 -65.75 76.85
C ALA A 239 -80.08 -66.31 78.24
N ALA A 240 -79.37 -67.35 78.70
CA ALA A 240 -79.54 -67.92 80.04
C ALA A 240 -79.25 -66.89 81.16
N HIS A 241 -78.19 -66.07 81.04
CA HIS A 241 -77.91 -65.00 81.99
C HIS A 241 -78.98 -63.90 81.97
N ARG A 242 -79.56 -63.58 80.81
CA ARG A 242 -80.65 -62.61 80.66
C ARG A 242 -81.94 -63.13 81.28
N GLU A 243 -82.28 -64.40 81.06
CA GLU A 243 -83.39 -65.08 81.74
C GLU A 243 -83.16 -65.09 83.26
N PHE A 244 -81.97 -65.47 83.73
CA PHE A 244 -81.60 -65.42 85.14
C PHE A 244 -81.66 -63.99 85.73
N SER A 245 -81.22 -62.97 85.00
CA SER A 245 -81.28 -61.57 85.45
C SER A 245 -82.72 -61.03 85.49
N ILE A 246 -83.58 -61.44 84.54
CA ILE A 246 -85.01 -61.13 84.54
C ILE A 246 -85.71 -61.82 85.72
N LEU A 247 -85.30 -63.05 86.06
CA LEU A 247 -85.77 -63.75 87.26
C LEU A 247 -85.27 -63.08 88.54
N SER A 248 -83.99 -62.71 88.64
CA SER A 248 -83.42 -62.01 89.80
C SER A 248 -84.13 -60.68 90.07
N LYS A 249 -84.42 -59.89 89.02
CA LYS A 249 -85.21 -58.65 89.12
C LYS A 249 -86.68 -58.85 89.55
N ARG A 250 -87.20 -60.09 89.60
CA ARG A 250 -88.52 -60.39 90.16
C ARG A 250 -88.50 -60.77 91.65
N TYR A 251 -87.31 -60.83 92.27
CA TYR A 251 -87.15 -61.18 93.69
C TYR A 251 -86.65 -60.01 94.57
N ASP A 252 -86.06 -58.97 93.99
CA ASP A 252 -85.50 -57.81 94.70
C ASP A 252 -86.41 -56.56 94.71
N ASP A 253 -87.71 -56.68 95.07
CA ASP A 253 -88.54 -55.50 95.33
C ASP A 253 -89.61 -55.71 96.46
N PRO A 254 -89.36 -55.19 97.69
CA PRO A 254 -90.33 -55.15 98.78
C PRO A 254 -91.20 -53.87 98.80
N LEU A 255 -92.26 -53.90 99.61
CA LEU A 255 -93.40 -52.96 99.64
C LEU A 255 -93.09 -51.44 99.84
N PRO A 256 -94.02 -50.53 99.45
CA PRO A 256 -93.70 -49.12 99.10
C PRO A 256 -93.74 -48.11 100.27
N SER A 257 -93.12 -46.93 100.06
CA SER A 257 -93.28 -45.72 100.90
C SER A 257 -92.98 -44.41 100.14
N TYR A 258 -93.60 -43.32 100.60
CA TYR A 258 -93.64 -41.97 100.01
C TYR A 258 -92.65 -41.01 100.71
N VAL A 259 -92.09 -39.94 100.13
CA VAL A 259 -92.03 -39.40 98.74
C VAL A 259 -90.78 -38.48 98.65
N HIS A 260 -90.27 -38.00 97.50
CA HIS A 260 -90.56 -36.66 96.92
C HIS A 260 -89.84 -36.49 95.56
N LEU A 261 -90.52 -35.95 94.53
CA LEU A 261 -89.96 -35.46 93.24
C LEU A 261 -89.30 -34.06 93.44
N PRO A 262 -88.47 -33.47 92.53
CA PRO A 262 -88.76 -33.25 91.09
C PRO A 262 -87.49 -33.24 90.18
N PRO A 263 -87.50 -32.64 88.96
CA PRO A 263 -88.42 -32.80 87.82
C PRO A 263 -87.71 -33.35 86.56
N PRO A 264 -88.45 -33.74 85.50
CA PRO A 264 -87.89 -34.11 84.21
C PRO A 264 -87.73 -32.91 83.24
N SER A 265 -86.86 -33.07 82.24
CA SER A 265 -86.86 -32.32 80.97
C SER A 265 -86.35 -33.30 79.91
N GLU A 266 -87.19 -33.83 79.01
CA GLU A 266 -87.81 -33.18 77.84
C GLU A 266 -86.83 -32.75 76.74
N SER A 267 -87.29 -32.91 75.49
CA SER A 267 -86.65 -32.56 74.22
C SER A 267 -85.43 -33.42 73.82
N SER A 268 -85.11 -33.70 72.56
CA SER A 268 -85.86 -33.81 71.30
C SER A 268 -84.80 -33.94 70.19
N ASP A 269 -84.97 -34.92 69.32
CA ASP A 269 -84.79 -34.78 67.86
C ASP A 269 -83.35 -34.45 67.35
N PRO A 270 -83.11 -34.31 66.02
CA PRO A 270 -82.57 -35.45 65.29
C PRO A 270 -81.44 -35.11 64.28
N LEU A 271 -81.06 -36.11 63.48
CA LEU A 271 -80.57 -36.03 62.09
C LEU A 271 -80.06 -34.68 61.51
N THR A 272 -78.75 -34.63 61.25
CA THR A 272 -78.08 -34.15 60.02
C THR A 272 -76.74 -34.90 59.95
N VAL A 273 -76.30 -35.65 58.93
CA VAL A 273 -76.51 -35.64 57.46
C VAL A 273 -76.06 -34.33 56.83
N ASP A 274 -74.95 -34.42 56.09
CA ASP A 274 -74.38 -33.49 55.09
C ASP A 274 -74.18 -32.03 55.55
N ASP A 275 -72.99 -31.42 55.49
CA ASP A 275 -72.18 -31.24 54.28
C ASP A 275 -70.77 -30.74 54.67
N PHE A 276 -69.75 -31.16 53.91
CA PHE A 276 -69.19 -30.22 52.92
C PHE A 276 -68.28 -30.95 51.92
N GLU A 277 -68.76 -31.01 50.69
CA GLU A 277 -68.01 -31.51 49.55
C GLU A 277 -66.68 -30.77 49.31
N ILE A 278 -65.65 -31.57 49.03
CA ILE A 278 -64.84 -31.47 47.80
C ILE A 278 -64.69 -30.04 47.25
N LEU A 279 -63.62 -29.35 47.67
CA LEU A 279 -63.21 -28.11 47.01
C LEU A 279 -62.66 -28.43 45.62
N ASN A 280 -63.53 -28.27 44.63
CA ASN A 280 -63.33 -28.63 43.23
C ASN A 280 -62.34 -27.68 42.52
N ASN A 281 -61.78 -28.17 41.41
CA ASN A 281 -61.11 -27.43 40.32
C ASN A 281 -59.76 -26.74 40.59
N ALA A 282 -58.69 -27.42 40.18
CA ALA A 282 -57.47 -26.78 39.68
C ALA A 282 -56.87 -27.52 38.45
N TYR A 283 -57.69 -27.85 37.46
CA TYR A 283 -57.20 -28.30 36.14
C TYR A 283 -57.39 -27.22 35.06
N ASN A 284 -56.49 -27.25 34.07
CA ASN A 284 -56.46 -26.41 32.86
C ASN A 284 -55.96 -24.96 32.97
N LYS A 285 -54.64 -24.78 32.84
CA LYS A 285 -54.06 -23.75 31.95
C LYS A 285 -52.98 -24.33 31.03
N ARG A 286 -53.32 -24.52 29.75
CA ARG A 286 -52.33 -24.71 28.66
C ARG A 286 -51.69 -23.34 28.33
N PRO A 287 -50.37 -23.25 28.09
CA PRO A 287 -49.77 -22.13 27.39
C PRO A 287 -50.11 -22.17 25.89
N GLN A 288 -50.31 -21.01 25.27
CA GLN A 288 -50.47 -20.92 23.82
C GLN A 288 -49.12 -21.04 23.09
N ARG A 289 -49.16 -21.67 21.90
CA ARG A 289 -48.09 -21.52 20.90
C ARG A 289 -48.10 -20.09 20.39
N LYS A 290 -46.93 -19.46 20.28
CA LYS A 290 -46.71 -18.31 19.41
C LYS A 290 -45.86 -18.74 18.21
N THR A 291 -46.31 -18.31 17.04
CA THR A 291 -45.51 -18.12 15.82
C THR A 291 -44.57 -16.94 16.00
#